data_AF-A0A7X7EDX0-F1
#
_entry.id   AF-A0A7X7EDX0-F1
#
_cell.length_a   1.000
_cell.length_b   1.000
_cell.length_c   1.000
_cell.angle_alpha   90.00
_cell.angle_beta   90.00
_cell.angle_gamma   90.00
#
_symmetry.space_group_name_H-M   'P 1'
#
loop_
_entity.id
_entity.type
_entity.pdbx_description
1 polymer ?
#
loop_
_entity_poly.entity_id
_entity_poly.type
_entity_poly.pdbx_seq_one_letter_code
_entity_poly.pdbx_strand_id
1 'polypeptide(L)'
;MSSSLLLKNIYCLQPTFDGPQYHGADLLIVGNKVEAIAPTGNLQAIGKVRTIDCSKHVVIPGLVNTHHHFYQTLTRNHPAVQNAKLFDWLKFLYEVWKYVDEDAIYHSSLLAMAELMKTGCTLTTDHHYLYPRSFKGDLMGLQFEAADTLGMRFSPTRGSMSLSKKDGGLPPDSVVQTEDEILRDSERCIKTYHDSA
;
A
#
# COMPACT_ATOMS: atom_id res chain seq x y z
N MET A 1 16.77 15.69 -16.85
CA MET A 1 15.63 15.70 -17.80
C MET A 1 14.56 14.79 -17.24
N SER A 2 13.32 15.26 -17.11
CA SER A 2 12.22 14.40 -16.64
C SER A 2 12.02 13.25 -17.64
N SER A 3 11.80 12.03 -17.15
CA SER A 3 11.54 10.88 -18.02
C SER A 3 10.16 11.02 -18.67
N SER A 4 10.08 10.83 -19.99
CA SER A 4 8.82 10.83 -20.72
C SER A 4 8.45 9.41 -21.18
N LEU A 5 7.19 9.03 -20.96
CA LEU A 5 6.60 7.76 -21.38
C LEU A 5 5.37 8.03 -22.24
N LEU A 6 5.34 7.45 -23.44
CA LEU A 6 4.22 7.54 -24.37
C LEU A 6 3.58 6.15 -24.52
N LEU A 7 2.32 6.03 -24.14
CA LEU A 7 1.48 4.88 -24.45
C LEU A 7 0.79 5.16 -25.78
N LYS A 8 1.01 4.34 -26.82
CA LYS A 8 0.41 4.54 -28.15
C LYS A 8 -0.65 3.51 -28.48
N ASN A 9 -1.59 3.92 -29.33
CA ASN A 9 -2.60 3.05 -29.93
C ASN A 9 -3.41 2.26 -28.89
N ILE A 10 -3.73 2.85 -27.75
CA ILE A 10 -4.39 2.15 -26.65
C ILE A 10 -5.70 1.54 -27.14
N TYR A 11 -5.85 0.21 -26.99
CA TYR A 11 -7.04 -0.51 -27.44
C TYR A 11 -8.33 0.06 -26.83
N CYS A 12 -8.31 0.33 -25.52
CA CYS A 12 -9.35 1.06 -24.82
C CYS A 12 -8.74 1.81 -23.63
N LEU A 13 -8.93 3.14 -23.60
CA LEU A 13 -8.55 4.01 -22.50
C LEU A 13 -9.81 4.49 -21.79
N GLN A 14 -9.92 4.20 -20.49
CA GLN A 14 -10.97 4.71 -19.60
C GLN A 14 -10.31 5.64 -18.56
N PRO A 15 -10.21 6.96 -18.80
CA PRO A 15 -9.40 7.85 -17.97
C PRO A 15 -10.06 8.21 -16.62
N THR A 16 -11.37 8.15 -16.53
CA THR A 16 -12.16 8.33 -15.29
C THR A 16 -13.25 7.25 -15.23
N PHE A 17 -13.85 7.00 -14.07
CA PHE A 17 -14.81 5.89 -13.91
C PHE A 17 -16.10 6.05 -14.74
N ASP A 18 -16.61 7.27 -14.83
CA ASP A 18 -17.87 7.65 -15.49
C ASP A 18 -17.66 8.43 -16.80
N GLY A 19 -16.41 8.64 -17.19
CA GLY A 19 -16.05 9.41 -18.38
C GLY A 19 -16.13 8.61 -19.68
N PRO A 20 -15.87 9.29 -20.82
CA PRO A 20 -15.85 8.65 -22.13
C PRO A 20 -14.70 7.64 -22.25
N GLN A 21 -14.96 6.56 -22.99
CA GLN A 21 -13.94 5.61 -23.43
C GLN A 21 -13.34 6.08 -24.75
N TYR A 22 -12.02 5.89 -24.90
CA TYR A 22 -11.30 6.20 -26.13
C TYR A 22 -10.64 4.95 -26.71
N HIS A 23 -10.82 4.73 -28.01
CA HIS A 23 -10.23 3.62 -28.76
C HIS A 23 -9.18 4.14 -29.73
N GLY A 24 -7.98 3.55 -29.72
CA GLY A 24 -6.84 4.03 -30.51
C GLY A 24 -6.19 5.31 -29.96
N ALA A 25 -6.43 5.62 -28.68
CA ALA A 25 -5.89 6.82 -28.04
C ALA A 25 -4.39 6.72 -27.75
N ASP A 26 -3.75 7.87 -27.60
CA ASP A 26 -2.39 7.98 -27.08
C ASP A 26 -2.40 8.70 -25.71
N LEU A 27 -1.50 8.35 -24.80
CA LEU A 27 -1.34 8.99 -23.49
C LEU A 27 0.15 9.29 -23.22
N LEU A 28 0.46 10.55 -22.93
CA LEU A 28 1.80 11.01 -22.58
C LEU A 28 1.92 11.26 -21.07
N ILE A 29 2.96 10.69 -20.48
CA ILE A 29 3.38 10.90 -19.10
C ILE A 29 4.72 11.62 -19.13
N VAL A 30 4.84 12.72 -18.40
CA VAL A 30 6.09 13.45 -18.19
C VAL A 30 6.37 13.50 -16.69
N GLY A 31 7.46 12.85 -16.26
CA GLY A 31 7.76 12.67 -14.85
C GLY A 31 6.67 11.82 -14.17
N ASN A 32 5.97 12.41 -13.19
CA ASN A 32 4.93 11.76 -12.41
C ASN A 32 3.51 12.26 -12.73
N LYS A 33 3.32 12.93 -13.88
CA LYS A 33 2.04 13.50 -14.29
C LYS A 33 1.63 12.99 -15.67
N VAL A 34 0.33 12.77 -15.84
CA VAL A 34 -0.27 12.63 -17.18
C VAL A 34 -0.29 14.03 -17.79
N GLU A 35 0.52 14.23 -18.83
CA GLU A 35 0.69 15.52 -19.51
C GLU A 35 -0.40 15.74 -20.56
N ALA A 36 -0.74 14.69 -21.31
CA ALA A 36 -1.71 14.77 -22.38
C ALA A 36 -2.37 13.42 -22.67
N ILE A 37 -3.64 13.49 -23.08
CA ILE A 37 -4.39 12.38 -23.66
C ILE A 37 -4.87 12.84 -25.04
N ALA A 38 -4.60 12.05 -26.08
CA ALA A 38 -5.13 12.26 -27.43
C ALA A 38 -6.19 11.18 -27.72
N PRO A 39 -7.49 11.51 -27.64
CA PRO A 39 -8.59 10.56 -27.85
C PRO A 39 -8.56 9.78 -29.17
N THR A 40 -8.00 10.39 -30.22
CA THR A 40 -7.90 9.82 -31.57
C THR A 40 -6.45 9.48 -31.96
N GLY A 41 -5.55 9.41 -30.98
CA GLY A 41 -4.13 9.11 -31.18
C GLY A 41 -3.36 10.23 -31.89
N ASN A 42 -2.32 9.86 -32.63
CA ASN A 42 -1.41 10.76 -33.35
C ASN A 42 -0.61 11.73 -32.47
N LEU A 43 -0.47 11.42 -31.18
CA LEU A 43 0.32 12.25 -30.28
C LEU A 43 1.82 12.10 -30.62
N GLN A 44 2.48 13.25 -30.75
CA GLN A 44 3.92 13.38 -31.00
C GLN A 44 4.58 13.95 -29.76
N ALA A 45 5.53 13.21 -29.20
CA ALA A 45 6.29 13.65 -28.04
C ALA A 45 7.68 14.12 -28.49
N ILE A 46 8.13 15.27 -27.96
CA ILE A 46 9.41 15.87 -28.32
C ILE A 46 10.51 15.32 -27.41
N GLY A 47 11.67 14.98 -27.98
CA GLY A 47 12.85 14.53 -27.23
C GLY A 47 12.88 13.02 -27.00
N LYS A 48 13.68 12.58 -26.01
CA LYS A 48 13.86 11.17 -25.69
C LYS A 48 12.64 10.65 -24.91
N VAL A 49 11.81 9.87 -25.57
CA VAL A 49 10.55 9.35 -25.03
C VAL A 49 10.57 7.82 -25.12
N ARG A 50 10.27 7.14 -24.01
CA ARG A 50 10.03 5.70 -24.04
C ARG A 50 8.62 5.47 -24.57
N THR A 51 8.48 4.66 -25.61
CA THR A 51 7.17 4.35 -26.20
C THR A 51 6.77 2.90 -25.91
N ILE A 52 5.51 2.69 -25.55
CA ILE A 52 4.90 1.36 -25.36
C ILE A 52 3.69 1.26 -26.29
N ASP A 53 3.61 0.18 -27.07
CA ASP A 53 2.44 -0.12 -27.88
C ASP A 53 1.35 -0.78 -27.02
N CYS A 54 0.22 -0.10 -26.93
CA CYS A 54 -0.94 -0.51 -26.14
C CYS A 54 -2.11 -0.99 -27.02
N SER A 55 -1.84 -1.35 -28.29
CA SER A 55 -2.82 -1.87 -29.28
C SER A 55 -3.63 -3.10 -28.82
N LYS A 56 -3.19 -3.77 -27.75
CA LYS A 56 -3.86 -4.93 -27.14
C LYS A 56 -4.19 -4.75 -25.66
N HIS A 57 -4.06 -3.53 -25.12
CA HIS A 57 -4.16 -3.26 -23.69
C HIS A 57 -5.34 -2.34 -23.38
N VAL A 58 -6.08 -2.69 -22.33
CA VAL A 58 -7.01 -1.78 -21.66
C VAL A 58 -6.20 -0.98 -20.64
N VAL A 59 -6.34 0.35 -20.67
CA VAL A 59 -5.65 1.27 -19.76
C VAL A 59 -6.69 1.98 -18.90
N ILE A 60 -6.51 1.88 -17.59
CA ILE A 60 -7.35 2.49 -16.55
C ILE A 60 -6.46 3.24 -15.55
N PRO A 61 -7.01 4.17 -14.74
CA PRO A 61 -6.36 4.65 -13.54
C PRO A 61 -5.90 3.47 -12.68
N GLY A 62 -4.69 3.58 -12.13
CA GLY A 62 -4.20 2.59 -11.20
C GLY A 62 -5.14 2.44 -10.00
N LEU A 63 -5.35 1.20 -9.56
CA LEU A 63 -6.28 0.92 -8.47
C LEU A 63 -5.77 1.50 -7.15
N VAL A 64 -6.72 1.85 -6.29
CA VAL A 64 -6.47 2.42 -4.97
C VAL A 64 -6.99 1.43 -3.92
N ASN A 65 -6.08 0.83 -3.16
CA ASN A 65 -6.46 -0.03 -2.04
C ASN A 65 -6.56 0.79 -0.75
N THR A 66 -7.77 0.95 -0.22
CA THR A 66 -8.07 1.85 0.90
C THR A 66 -8.05 1.16 2.26
N HIS A 67 -7.71 -0.12 2.35
CA HIS A 67 -7.51 -0.82 3.63
C HIS A 67 -6.61 -2.05 3.47
N HIS A 68 -5.69 -2.30 4.42
CA HIS A 68 -4.90 -3.53 4.46
C HIS A 68 -4.34 -3.81 5.87
N HIS A 69 -3.80 -5.01 6.08
CA HIS A 69 -2.93 -5.39 7.20
C HIS A 69 -1.73 -6.22 6.69
N PHE A 70 -0.60 -5.59 6.35
CA PHE A 70 0.51 -6.24 5.63
C PHE A 70 1.12 -7.41 6.39
N TYR A 71 1.38 -7.28 7.68
CA TYR A 71 1.98 -8.36 8.49
C TYR A 71 1.14 -9.64 8.50
N GLN A 72 -0.17 -9.55 8.27
CA GLN A 72 -1.06 -10.71 8.22
C GLN A 72 -0.86 -11.56 6.96
N THR A 73 -0.18 -11.05 5.93
CA THR A 73 0.18 -11.82 4.74
C THR A 73 1.04 -13.04 5.06
N LEU A 74 1.84 -12.97 6.13
CA LEU A 74 2.68 -14.07 6.62
C LEU A 74 1.88 -15.22 7.25
N THR A 75 0.62 -14.98 7.63
CA THR A 75 -0.24 -15.94 8.34
C THR A 75 -1.45 -16.38 7.51
N ARG A 76 -1.39 -16.22 6.19
CA ARG A 76 -2.46 -16.65 5.29
C ARG A 76 -2.70 -18.16 5.40
N ASN A 77 -3.98 -18.55 5.34
CA ASN A 77 -4.41 -19.95 5.30
C ASN A 77 -4.05 -20.79 6.55
N HIS A 78 -3.84 -20.17 7.71
CA HIS A 78 -3.50 -20.90 8.95
C HIS A 78 -4.62 -21.87 9.39
N PRO A 79 -4.40 -23.20 9.41
CA PRO A 79 -5.47 -24.20 9.58
C PRO A 79 -6.32 -24.03 10.84
N ALA A 80 -5.72 -23.64 11.95
CA ALA A 80 -6.42 -23.48 13.23
C ALA A 80 -7.51 -22.40 13.23
N VAL A 81 -7.51 -21.47 12.26
CA VAL A 81 -8.41 -20.31 12.26
C VAL A 81 -9.18 -20.11 10.95
N GLN A 82 -9.09 -21.05 9.99
CA GLN A 82 -9.76 -20.91 8.69
C GLN A 82 -11.29 -20.76 8.82
N ASN A 83 -11.90 -21.44 9.79
CA ASN A 83 -13.34 -21.43 10.04
C ASN A 83 -13.70 -20.79 11.39
N ALA A 84 -12.76 -20.05 12.00
CA ALA A 84 -12.98 -19.42 13.29
C ALA A 84 -13.87 -18.17 13.17
N LYS A 85 -14.64 -17.87 14.21
CA LYS A 85 -15.32 -16.57 14.34
C LYS A 85 -14.28 -15.47 14.60
N LEU A 86 -14.62 -14.21 14.29
CA LEU A 86 -13.70 -13.06 14.38
C LEU A 86 -12.91 -12.99 15.69
N PHE A 87 -13.56 -13.10 16.85
CA PHE A 87 -12.86 -12.97 18.12
C PHE A 87 -11.96 -14.16 18.46
N ASP A 88 -12.33 -15.37 18.04
CA ASP A 88 -11.49 -16.56 18.22
C ASP A 88 -10.29 -16.51 17.27
N TRP A 89 -10.51 -16.04 16.04
CA TRP A 89 -9.47 -15.75 15.05
C TRP A 89 -8.46 -14.71 15.58
N LEU A 90 -8.94 -13.59 16.13
CA LEU A 90 -8.10 -12.55 16.72
C LEU A 90 -7.29 -13.07 17.91
N LYS A 91 -7.95 -13.72 18.88
CA LYS A 91 -7.28 -14.25 20.07
C LYS A 91 -6.18 -15.25 19.70
N PHE A 92 -6.45 -16.16 18.77
CA PHE A 92 -5.46 -17.11 18.30
C PHE A 92 -4.29 -16.40 17.61
N LEU A 93 -4.57 -15.51 16.66
CA LEU A 93 -3.51 -14.88 15.87
C LEU A 93 -2.70 -13.84 16.64
N TYR A 94 -3.23 -13.21 17.68
CA TYR A 94 -2.41 -12.40 18.58
C TYR A 94 -1.28 -13.19 19.24
N GLU A 95 -1.50 -14.47 19.56
CA GLU A 95 -0.47 -15.33 20.13
C GLU A 95 0.64 -15.68 19.12
N VAL A 96 0.35 -15.55 17.82
CA VAL A 96 1.32 -15.67 16.73
C VAL A 96 2.00 -14.33 16.46
N TRP A 97 1.20 -13.27 16.25
CA TRP A 97 1.68 -11.96 15.82
C TRP A 97 2.46 -11.20 16.88
N LYS A 98 2.33 -11.54 18.17
CA LYS A 98 3.16 -10.94 19.23
C LYS A 98 4.67 -11.17 19.05
N TYR A 99 5.06 -12.06 18.13
CA TYR A 99 6.46 -12.33 17.77
C TYR A 99 6.89 -11.69 16.44
N VAL A 100 6.05 -10.87 15.82
CA VAL A 100 6.46 -10.10 14.63
C VAL A 100 7.64 -9.21 15.00
N ASP A 101 8.70 -9.33 14.23
CA ASP A 101 9.97 -8.60 14.35
C ASP A 101 10.22 -7.73 13.12
N GLU A 102 11.37 -7.05 13.10
CA GLU A 102 11.76 -6.12 12.05
C GLU A 102 11.76 -6.78 10.66
N ASP A 103 12.31 -8.00 10.54
CA ASP A 103 12.33 -8.75 9.28
C ASP A 103 10.92 -9.09 8.80
N ALA A 104 10.04 -9.54 9.70
CA ALA A 104 8.66 -9.84 9.38
C ALA A 104 7.90 -8.59 8.88
N ILE A 105 8.11 -7.42 9.50
CA ILE A 105 7.48 -6.16 9.05
C ILE A 105 7.95 -5.77 7.65
N TYR A 106 9.26 -5.74 7.43
CA TYR A 106 9.83 -5.31 6.16
C TYR A 106 9.41 -6.24 5.01
N HIS A 107 9.59 -7.55 5.19
CA HIS A 107 9.28 -8.53 4.14
C HIS A 107 7.78 -8.71 3.90
N SER A 108 6.93 -8.63 4.92
CA SER A 108 5.48 -8.67 4.71
C SER A 108 4.96 -7.44 3.97
N SER A 109 5.57 -6.27 4.21
CA SER A 109 5.25 -5.03 3.49
C SER A 109 5.68 -5.14 2.02
N LEU A 110 6.90 -5.61 1.74
CA LEU A 110 7.36 -5.89 0.37
C LEU A 110 6.44 -6.87 -0.35
N LEU A 111 6.08 -7.99 0.29
CA LEU A 111 5.23 -9.02 -0.30
C LEU A 111 3.84 -8.46 -0.64
N ALA A 112 3.19 -7.80 0.31
CA ALA A 112 1.86 -7.25 0.13
C ALA A 112 1.82 -6.21 -0.99
N MET A 113 2.77 -5.26 -1.00
CA MET A 113 2.84 -4.23 -2.03
C MET A 113 3.17 -4.81 -3.40
N ALA A 114 4.08 -5.79 -3.49
CA ALA A 114 4.41 -6.43 -4.77
C ALA A 114 3.21 -7.16 -5.38
N GLU A 115 2.40 -7.85 -4.57
CA GLU A 115 1.16 -8.48 -5.03
C GLU A 115 0.13 -7.44 -5.50
N LEU A 116 -0.02 -6.34 -4.76
CA LEU A 116 -0.88 -5.23 -5.14
C LEU A 116 -0.46 -4.62 -6.48
N MET A 117 0.83 -4.34 -6.68
CA MET A 117 1.35 -3.81 -7.96
C MET A 117 1.11 -4.77 -9.12
N LYS A 118 1.32 -6.08 -8.89
CA LYS A 118 1.07 -7.12 -9.91
C LYS A 118 -0.39 -7.24 -10.32
N THR A 119 -1.30 -6.70 -9.52
CA THR A 119 -2.76 -6.71 -9.77
C THR A 119 -3.32 -5.34 -10.12
N GLY A 120 -2.44 -4.37 -10.42
CA GLY A 120 -2.84 -3.05 -10.94
C GLY A 120 -3.09 -1.98 -9.87
N CYS A 121 -2.84 -2.28 -8.59
CA CYS A 121 -2.86 -1.29 -7.52
C CYS A 121 -1.61 -0.42 -7.54
N THR A 122 -1.80 0.89 -7.44
CA THR A 122 -0.73 1.90 -7.52
C THR A 122 -0.67 2.82 -6.31
N LEU A 123 -1.73 2.84 -5.49
CA LEU A 123 -1.74 3.45 -4.17
C LEU A 123 -2.39 2.49 -3.19
N THR A 124 -1.77 2.33 -2.02
CA THR A 124 -2.37 1.58 -0.91
C THR A 124 -2.20 2.29 0.42
N THR A 125 -3.05 1.90 1.37
CA THR A 125 -2.81 2.08 2.80
C THR A 125 -2.49 0.75 3.47
N ASP A 126 -1.95 0.82 4.68
CA ASP A 126 -1.89 -0.26 5.64
C ASP A 126 -2.44 0.24 6.99
N HIS A 127 -3.20 -0.62 7.68
CA HIS A 127 -3.62 -0.37 9.05
C HIS A 127 -2.78 -1.20 10.01
N HIS A 128 -1.60 -0.67 10.34
CA HIS A 128 -0.70 -1.34 11.26
C HIS A 128 -1.05 -0.99 12.70
N TYR A 129 -1.79 -1.87 13.38
CA TYR A 129 -2.29 -1.63 14.75
C TYR A 129 -1.58 -2.45 15.84
N LEU A 130 -0.71 -3.38 15.46
CA LEU A 130 -0.06 -4.32 16.37
C LEU A 130 1.39 -3.89 16.62
N TYR A 131 1.72 -3.50 17.86
CA TYR A 131 3.07 -3.06 18.24
C TYR A 131 3.60 -3.89 19.41
N PRO A 132 4.32 -5.00 19.14
CA PRO A 132 4.89 -5.84 20.19
C PRO A 132 5.92 -5.08 21.03
N ARG A 133 5.91 -5.26 22.35
CA ARG A 133 6.90 -4.67 23.29
C ARG A 133 8.33 -5.17 23.03
N SER A 134 8.46 -6.33 22.40
CA SER A 134 9.74 -6.90 21.96
C SER A 134 10.35 -6.16 20.77
N PHE A 135 9.54 -5.51 19.93
CA PHE A 135 10.00 -4.77 18.76
C PHE A 135 10.84 -3.55 19.18
N LYS A 136 12.01 -3.34 18.55
CA LYS A 136 12.96 -2.28 18.94
C LYS A 136 13.21 -1.23 17.85
N GLY A 137 12.84 -1.52 16.61
CA GLY A 137 13.01 -0.60 15.48
C GLY A 137 11.87 0.43 15.27
N ASP A 138 12.00 1.21 14.20
CA ASP A 138 10.91 2.04 13.67
C ASP A 138 10.03 1.20 12.74
N LEU A 139 8.94 0.68 13.28
CA LEU A 139 8.02 -0.19 12.55
C LEU A 139 7.45 0.50 11.30
N MET A 140 6.97 1.74 11.45
CA MET A 140 6.42 2.51 10.33
C MET A 140 7.50 2.80 9.30
N GLY A 141 8.72 3.13 9.76
CA GLY A 141 9.88 3.34 8.91
C GLY A 141 10.18 2.16 7.98
N LEU A 142 10.09 0.92 8.48
CA LEU A 142 10.29 -0.27 7.64
C LEU A 142 9.22 -0.42 6.55
N GLN A 143 7.97 0.01 6.82
CA GLN A 143 6.92 -0.01 5.79
C GLN A 143 7.16 1.07 4.72
N PHE A 144 7.61 2.27 5.13
CA PHE A 144 8.03 3.32 4.20
C PHE A 144 9.23 2.89 3.37
N GLU A 145 10.24 2.26 3.98
CA GLU A 145 11.40 1.71 3.27
C GLU A 145 10.99 0.66 2.22
N ALA A 146 10.06 -0.22 2.56
CA ALA A 146 9.50 -1.18 1.60
C ALA A 146 8.74 -0.49 0.45
N ALA A 147 7.96 0.55 0.75
CA ALA A 147 7.26 1.34 -0.26
C ALA A 147 8.23 2.04 -1.22
N ASP A 148 9.27 2.67 -0.68
CA ASP A 148 10.32 3.35 -1.45
C ASP A 148 11.08 2.39 -2.34
N THR A 149 11.42 1.21 -1.81
CA THR A 149 12.10 0.13 -2.55
C THR A 149 11.30 -0.33 -3.77
N LEU A 150 9.97 -0.40 -3.65
CA LEU A 150 9.08 -0.82 -4.72
C LEU A 150 8.58 0.33 -5.61
N GLY A 151 8.72 1.58 -5.16
CA GLY A 151 8.10 2.74 -5.81
C GLY A 151 6.58 2.77 -5.69
N MET A 152 6.02 2.20 -4.62
CA MET A 152 4.58 2.20 -4.35
C MET A 152 4.16 3.53 -3.71
N ARG A 153 3.04 4.12 -4.17
CA ARG A 153 2.45 5.24 -3.44
C ARG A 153 1.78 4.72 -2.17
N PHE A 154 2.22 5.20 -1.02
CA PHE A 154 1.81 4.64 0.26
C PHE A 154 1.27 5.71 1.19
N SER A 155 0.07 5.49 1.74
CA SER A 155 -0.59 6.38 2.69
C SER A 155 -1.04 5.58 3.92
N PRO A 156 -0.11 5.12 4.77
CA PRO A 156 -0.42 4.25 5.89
C PRO A 156 -1.21 4.93 7.00
N THR A 157 -1.78 4.11 7.86
CA THR A 157 -2.29 4.54 9.16
C THR A 157 -1.45 3.91 10.27
N ARG A 158 -1.01 4.76 11.21
CA ARG A 158 -0.40 4.32 12.47
C ARG A 158 -1.54 3.89 13.40
N GLY A 159 -1.93 2.63 13.31
CA GLY A 159 -2.96 2.05 14.17
C GLY A 159 -2.50 1.85 15.62
N SER A 160 -3.39 1.36 16.47
CA SER A 160 -3.05 1.12 17.88
C SER A 160 -4.06 0.24 18.60
N MET A 161 -3.63 -0.34 19.71
CA MET A 161 -4.50 -0.90 20.74
C MET A 161 -3.99 -0.44 22.11
N SER A 162 -4.88 0.08 22.96
CA SER A 162 -4.56 0.51 24.34
C SER A 162 -5.23 -0.34 25.43
N LEU A 163 -6.20 -1.18 25.08
CA LEU A 163 -6.94 -2.00 26.04
C LEU A 163 -6.51 -3.47 25.96
N SER A 164 -5.75 -3.92 26.96
CA SER A 164 -5.22 -5.29 27.04
C SER A 164 -6.19 -6.28 27.69
N LYS A 165 -5.87 -7.58 27.62
CA LYS A 165 -6.63 -8.64 28.29
C LYS A 165 -6.75 -8.44 29.80
N LYS A 166 -5.72 -7.97 30.52
CA LYS A 166 -5.83 -7.72 31.97
C LYS A 166 -6.79 -6.57 32.30
N ASP A 167 -7.02 -5.67 31.34
CA ASP A 167 -7.86 -4.49 31.46
C ASP A 167 -9.26 -4.67 30.83
N GLY A 168 -9.61 -5.91 30.46
CA GLY A 168 -10.91 -6.26 29.85
C GLY A 168 -10.97 -6.23 28.32
N GLY A 169 -9.83 -6.01 27.67
CA GLY A 169 -9.65 -6.08 26.21
C GLY A 169 -9.41 -7.49 25.68
N LEU A 170 -9.11 -7.56 24.38
CA LEU A 170 -8.78 -8.78 23.65
C LEU A 170 -7.28 -9.06 23.50
N PRO A 171 -6.43 -8.10 23.11
CA PRO A 171 -5.03 -8.38 22.82
C PRO A 171 -4.23 -8.69 24.09
N PRO A 172 -3.18 -9.52 23.98
CA PRO A 172 -2.20 -9.68 25.05
C PRO A 172 -1.57 -8.34 25.45
N ASP A 173 -1.21 -8.19 26.73
CA ASP A 173 -0.49 -7.04 27.26
C ASP A 173 0.80 -6.71 26.49
N SER A 174 1.42 -7.73 25.88
CA SER A 174 2.65 -7.60 25.13
C SER A 174 2.51 -6.88 23.79
N VAL A 175 1.30 -6.60 23.32
CA VAL A 175 1.05 -5.94 22.01
C VAL A 175 0.20 -4.67 22.11
N VAL A 176 -0.04 -4.17 23.33
CA VAL A 176 -0.70 -2.87 23.56
C VAL A 176 0.29 -1.80 24.01
N GLN A 177 -0.09 -0.56 23.76
CA GLN A 177 0.64 0.65 24.14
C GLN A 177 -0.23 1.55 25.01
N THR A 178 0.37 2.39 25.84
CA THR A 178 -0.39 3.44 26.52
C THR A 178 -0.83 4.49 25.50
N GLU A 179 -1.89 5.24 25.80
CA GLU A 179 -2.37 6.31 24.92
C GLU A 179 -1.29 7.37 24.67
N ASP A 180 -0.50 7.72 25.68
CA ASP A 180 0.62 8.65 25.54
C ASP A 180 1.72 8.13 24.59
N GLU A 181 2.04 6.83 24.65
CA GLU A 181 2.98 6.20 23.72
C GLU A 181 2.45 6.26 22.29
N ILE A 182 1.16 5.96 22.10
CA ILE A 182 0.47 5.97 20.80
C ILE A 182 0.48 7.39 20.20
N LEU A 183 0.08 8.40 20.97
CA LEU A 183 -0.02 9.77 20.48
C LEU A 183 1.36 10.35 20.14
N ARG A 184 2.36 10.11 21.00
CA ARG A 184 3.74 10.57 20.75
C ARG A 184 4.33 9.96 19.49
N ASP A 185 4.15 8.67 19.30
CA ASP A 185 4.67 7.99 18.12
C ASP A 185 3.90 8.36 16.84
N SER A 186 2.59 8.59 16.94
CA SER A 186 1.79 9.11 15.83
C SER A 186 2.29 10.49 15.37
N GLU A 187 2.56 11.39 16.32
CA GLU A 187 3.13 12.72 16.02
C GLU A 187 4.52 12.60 15.38
N ARG A 188 5.37 11.71 15.90
CA ARG A 188 6.68 11.41 15.32
C ARG A 188 6.54 10.92 13.87
N CYS A 189 5.65 9.97 13.61
CA CYS A 189 5.43 9.43 12.27
C CYS A 189 4.98 10.52 11.29
N ILE A 190 4.05 11.39 11.70
CA ILE A 190 3.62 12.52 10.88
C ILE A 190 4.81 13.45 10.57
N LYS A 191 5.57 13.87 11.60
CA LYS A 191 6.71 14.78 11.42
C LYS A 191 7.83 14.19 10.55
N THR A 192 7.98 12.86 10.55
CA THR A 192 9.09 12.17 9.87
C THR A 192 8.74 11.81 8.43
N TYR A 193 7.52 11.34 8.19
CA TYR A 193 7.14 10.66 6.94
C TYR A 193 6.04 11.35 6.14
N HIS A 194 5.34 12.34 6.71
CA HIS A 194 4.37 13.07 5.93
C HIS A 194 5.09 14.05 4.98
N ASP A 195 4.82 13.93 3.69
CA ASP A 195 5.34 14.86 2.68
C ASP A 195 4.96 16.30 3.04
N SER A 196 5.90 17.23 2.88
CA SER A 196 5.58 18.66 2.93
C SER A 196 4.64 19.00 1.77
N ALA A 197 3.52 19.66 2.07
CA ALA A 197 2.57 20.16 1.08
C ALA A 197 3.19 21.15 0.09
#